data_AF-A0A1Z8X5A4-F1
#
_entry.id   AF-A0A1Z8X5A4-F1
#
_cell.length_a   1.000
_cell.length_b   1.000
_cell.length_c   1.000
_cell.angle_alpha   90.00
_cell.angle_beta   90.00
_cell.angle_gamma   90.00
#
_symmetry.space_group_name_H-M   'P 1'
#
loop_
_entity.id
_entity.type
_entity.pdbx_description
1 polymer ?
#
loop_
_entity_poly.entity_id
_entity_poly.type
_entity_poly.pdbx_seq_one_letter_code
_entity_poly.pdbx_strand_id
1 'polypeptide(L)'
;MLTFPDNYLSKWLLSNRRYFGVASFAYALLHTIVYLDRIADKDRILNDFISLEYLSGWLGLIIFLLLAITSNNYSQRFMGRYWKKLHRFVYLAVVLIFFHWILTAFNRTTATIYLMILCLIEVYRIWMSRKKLLS
;
A
#
# COMPACT_ATOMS: atom_id res chain seq x y z
N MET A 1 -20.87 -4.90 5.87
CA MET A 1 -20.02 -3.70 6.05
C MET A 1 -19.37 -3.88 7.41
N LEU A 2 -18.15 -4.43 7.41
CA LEU A 2 -17.51 -5.10 8.55
C LEU A 2 -17.29 -4.16 9.75
N THR A 3 -17.93 -4.49 10.87
CA THR A 3 -17.49 -4.45 12.27
C THR A 3 -16.19 -3.70 12.60
N PHE A 4 -16.16 -2.38 12.43
CA PHE A 4 -15.22 -1.56 13.19
C PHE A 4 -15.89 -1.15 14.50
N PRO A 5 -15.19 -1.25 15.65
CA PRO A 5 -15.73 -0.74 16.90
C PRO A 5 -16.10 0.73 16.71
N ASP A 6 -17.25 1.13 17.27
CA ASP A 6 -17.86 2.44 17.07
C ASP A 6 -17.13 3.53 17.88
N ASN A 7 -15.80 3.59 17.72
CA ASN A 7 -14.88 4.42 18.47
C ASN A 7 -14.43 5.64 17.64
N TYR A 8 -13.98 6.67 18.35
CA TYR A 8 -13.52 7.93 17.75
C TYR A 8 -12.47 7.73 16.66
N LEU A 9 -11.51 6.83 16.89
CA LEU A 9 -10.42 6.56 15.96
C LEU A 9 -10.90 5.99 14.62
N SER A 10 -11.83 5.04 14.62
CA SER A 10 -12.36 4.44 13.39
C SER A 10 -13.12 5.47 12.56
N LYS A 11 -13.93 6.32 13.22
CA LYS A 11 -14.64 7.44 12.55
C LYS A 11 -13.67 8.46 11.98
N TRP A 12 -12.63 8.82 12.74
CA TRP A 12 -11.58 9.74 12.30
C TRP A 12 -10.81 9.19 11.09
N LEU A 13 -10.43 7.91 11.10
CA LEU A 13 -9.75 7.26 9.97
C LEU A 13 -10.64 7.21 8.73
N LEU A 14 -11.92 6.84 8.89
CA LEU A 14 -12.86 6.78 7.77
C LEU A 14 -13.11 8.17 7.17
N SER A 15 -13.15 9.22 7.99
CA SER A 15 -13.28 10.61 7.53
C SER A 15 -12.03 11.07 6.78
N ASN A 16 -10.84 10.69 7.25
CA ASN A 16 -9.56 11.11 6.68
C ASN A 16 -8.98 10.15 5.63
N ARG A 17 -9.70 9.08 5.26
CA ARG A 17 -9.22 8.06 4.30
C ARG A 17 -8.70 8.62 2.97
N ARG A 18 -9.24 9.77 2.53
CA ARG A 18 -8.83 10.44 1.30
C ARG A 18 -7.39 10.95 1.39
N TYR A 19 -7.05 11.59 2.51
CA TYR A 19 -5.71 12.13 2.76
C TYR A 19 -4.68 11.01 2.82
N PHE A 20 -4.99 9.92 3.52
CA PHE A 20 -4.12 8.75 3.57
C PHE A 20 -3.89 8.13 2.19
N GLY A 21 -4.94 7.98 1.39
CA GLY A 21 -4.80 7.44 0.03
C GLY A 21 -3.89 8.30 -0.87
N VAL A 22 -4.04 9.63 -0.81
CA VAL A 22 -3.18 10.55 -1.58
C VAL A 22 -1.75 10.55 -1.04
N ALA A 23 -1.56 10.52 0.29
CA ALA A 23 -0.24 10.44 0.91
C ALA A 23 0.48 9.13 0.53
N SER A 24 -0.23 7.99 0.50
CA SER A 24 0.33 6.71 0.04
C SER A 24 0.81 6.78 -1.42
N PHE A 25 0.05 7.42 -2.31
CA PHE A 25 0.49 7.65 -3.69
C PHE A 25 1.73 8.55 -3.75
N ALA A 26 1.73 9.67 -3.02
CA ALA A 26 2.87 10.59 -3.00
C ALA A 26 4.15 9.91 -2.51
N TYR A 27 4.06 9.07 -1.48
CA TYR A 27 5.18 8.26 -1.00
C TYR A 27 5.64 7.24 -2.05
N ALA A 28 4.71 6.52 -2.69
CA ALA A 28 5.04 5.57 -3.76
C ALA A 28 5.75 6.25 -4.93
N LEU A 29 5.30 7.45 -5.32
CA LEU A 29 5.93 8.24 -6.37
C LEU A 29 7.35 8.67 -5.98
N LEU A 30 7.53 9.19 -4.76
CA LEU A 30 8.85 9.57 -4.25
C LEU A 30 9.80 8.36 -4.18
N HIS A 31 9.30 7.21 -3.74
CA HIS A 31 10.05 5.96 -3.72
C HIS A 31 10.55 5.60 -5.12
N THR A 32 9.68 5.65 -6.14
CA THR A 32 10.06 5.39 -7.53
C THR A 32 11.06 6.41 -8.07
N ILE A 33 10.91 7.70 -7.74
CA ILE A 33 11.87 8.75 -8.15
C ILE A 33 13.26 8.45 -7.59
N VAL A 34 13.36 8.13 -6.30
CA VAL A 34 14.65 7.79 -5.67
C VAL A 34 15.26 6.53 -6.27
N TYR A 35 14.44 5.53 -6.61
CA TYR A 35 14.90 4.33 -7.33
C TYR A 35 15.50 4.68 -8.70
N LEU A 36 14.79 5.51 -9.48
CA LEU A 36 15.26 5.94 -10.80
C LEU A 36 16.54 6.78 -10.73
N ASP A 37 16.69 7.61 -9.69
CA ASP A 37 17.90 8.41 -9.45
C ASP A 37 19.12 7.54 -9.08
N ARG A 38 18.89 6.45 -8.34
CA ARG A 38 19.95 5.52 -7.93
C ARG A 38 20.44 4.59 -9.03
N ILE A 39 19.65 4.37 -10.08
CA ILE A 39 20.09 3.55 -11.21
C ILE A 39 21.01 4.38 -12.11
N ALA A 40 22.31 4.13 -11.96
CA ALA A 40 23.35 4.82 -12.73
C ALA A 40 23.39 4.39 -14.22
N ASP A 41 22.82 3.23 -14.56
CA ASP A 41 22.94 2.61 -15.89
C ASP A 41 21.57 2.42 -16.54
N LYS A 42 21.23 3.29 -17.49
CA LYS A 42 19.89 3.34 -18.10
C LYS A 42 19.55 2.09 -18.92
N ASP A 43 20.57 1.36 -19.39
CA ASP A 43 20.39 0.11 -20.14
C ASP A 43 19.96 -1.06 -19.24
N ARG A 44 20.25 -1.00 -17.92
CA ARG A 44 19.69 -1.94 -16.94
C ARG A 44 18.21 -1.72 -16.69
N ILE A 45 17.71 -0.50 -16.84
CA ILE A 45 16.30 -0.17 -16.57
C ILE A 45 15.38 -1.00 -17.46
N LEU A 46 15.69 -1.16 -18.75
CA LEU A 46 14.85 -1.91 -19.69
C LEU A 46 14.81 -3.41 -19.40
N ASN A 47 15.93 -4.00 -19.01
CA ASN A 47 16.00 -5.42 -18.65
C ASN A 47 15.34 -5.70 -17.30
N ASP A 48 15.51 -4.80 -16.33
CA ASP A 48 14.86 -4.89 -15.02
C ASP A 48 13.34 -4.62 -15.13
N PHE A 49 12.91 -3.76 -16.05
CA PHE A 49 11.49 -3.36 -16.23
C PHE A 49 10.53 -4.54 -16.40
N ILE A 50 10.99 -5.60 -17.07
CA ILE A 50 10.16 -6.77 -17.45
C ILE A 50 10.19 -7.84 -16.36
N SER A 51 11.16 -7.80 -15.44
CA SER A 51 11.19 -8.77 -14.35
C SER A 51 9.97 -8.61 -13.42
N LEU A 52 9.43 -9.74 -12.98
CA LEU A 52 8.17 -9.80 -12.23
C LEU A 52 8.19 -8.95 -10.94
N GLU A 53 9.38 -8.81 -10.35
CA GLU A 53 9.61 -8.00 -9.17
C GLU A 53 9.31 -6.53 -9.42
N TYR A 54 9.84 -5.91 -10.47
CA TYR A 54 9.57 -4.50 -10.76
C TYR A 54 8.20 -4.31 -11.43
N LEU A 55 7.75 -5.25 -12.26
CA LEU A 55 6.46 -5.16 -12.97
C LEU A 55 5.27 -5.01 -11.99
N SER A 56 5.28 -5.79 -10.89
CA SER A 56 4.24 -5.68 -9.86
C SER A 56 4.24 -4.30 -9.17
N GLY A 57 5.41 -3.70 -8.98
CA GLY A 57 5.56 -2.34 -8.46
C GLY A 57 5.00 -1.29 -9.43
N TRP A 58 5.33 -1.39 -10.73
CA TRP A 58 4.81 -0.50 -11.77
C TRP A 58 3.28 -0.57 -11.89
N LEU A 59 2.71 -1.78 -11.91
CA LEU A 59 1.26 -1.95 -11.94
C LEU A 59 0.59 -1.37 -10.69
N GLY A 60 1.18 -1.58 -9.50
CA GLY A 60 0.71 -0.98 -8.26
C GLY A 60 0.72 0.54 -8.31
N LEU A 61 1.80 1.14 -8.82
CA LEU A 61 1.94 2.59 -8.97
C LEU A 61 0.91 3.17 -9.94
N ILE A 62 0.64 2.51 -11.07
CA ILE A 62 -0.40 2.93 -12.03
C ILE A 62 -1.78 2.92 -11.37
N ILE A 63 -2.11 1.88 -10.59
CA ILE A 63 -3.39 1.84 -9.88
C ILE A 63 -3.46 2.99 -8.86
N PHE A 64 -2.41 3.23 -8.08
CA PHE A 64 -2.38 4.36 -7.15
C PHE A 64 -2.49 5.71 -7.84
N LEU A 65 -1.88 5.89 -9.01
CA LEU A 65 -2.00 7.10 -9.81
C LEU A 65 -3.47 7.34 -10.22
N LEU A 66 -4.14 6.33 -10.77
CA LEU A 66 -5.55 6.43 -11.14
C LEU A 66 -6.43 6.77 -9.93
N LEU A 67 -6.20 6.10 -8.80
CA LEU A 67 -6.94 6.33 -7.56
C LEU A 67 -6.70 7.72 -6.98
N ALA A 68 -5.46 8.24 -7.08
CA ALA A 68 -5.11 9.57 -6.62
C ALA A 68 -5.76 10.66 -7.48
N ILE A 69 -5.73 10.50 -8.81
CA ILE A 69 -6.40 11.42 -9.76
C ILE A 69 -7.91 11.44 -9.49
N THR A 70 -8.53 10.28 -9.23
CA THR A 70 -9.97 10.21 -8.92
C THR A 70 -10.32 10.51 -7.46
N SER A 71 -9.34 10.90 -6.64
CA SER A 71 -9.51 11.24 -5.20
C SER A 71 -9.98 12.68 -4.98
N ASN A 72 -10.87 13.18 -5.84
CA ASN A 72 -11.41 14.54 -5.76
C ASN A 72 -12.95 14.53 -5.84
N ASN A 73 -13.56 15.61 -5.32
CA ASN A 73 -15.03 15.70 -5.24
C ASN A 73 -15.68 15.73 -6.64
N TYR A 74 -14.98 16.25 -7.64
CA TYR A 74 -15.48 16.33 -9.02
C TYR A 74 -15.58 14.94 -9.65
N SER A 75 -14.51 14.14 -9.62
CA SER A 75 -14.49 12.76 -10.11
C SER A 75 -15.48 11.87 -9.38
N GLN A 76 -15.65 12.04 -8.07
CA GLN A 76 -16.66 11.30 -7.30
C GLN A 76 -18.08 11.60 -7.78
N ARG A 77 -18.40 12.87 -8.07
CA ARG A 77 -19.71 13.29 -8.59
C ARG A 77 -19.90 12.84 -10.04
N PHE A 78 -18.88 12.97 -10.87
CA PHE A 78 -18.91 12.63 -12.30
C PHE A 78 -19.07 11.13 -12.54
N MET A 79 -18.31 10.28 -11.84
CA MET A 79 -18.33 8.82 -12.05
C MET A 79 -19.46 8.11 -11.31
N GLY A 80 -20.05 8.75 -10.29
CA GLY A 80 -21.15 8.20 -9.50
C GLY A 80 -20.88 6.78 -8.96
N ARG A 81 -21.69 5.81 -9.41
CA ARG A 81 -21.59 4.40 -8.96
C ARG A 81 -20.29 3.70 -9.39
N TYR A 82 -19.66 4.14 -10.48
CA TYR A 82 -18.43 3.54 -10.99
C TYR A 82 -17.20 3.94 -10.16
N TRP A 83 -17.25 5.09 -9.47
CA TRP A 83 -16.18 5.53 -8.57
C TRP A 83 -15.86 4.48 -7.50
N LYS A 84 -16.90 3.91 -6.86
CA LYS A 84 -16.72 2.83 -5.87
C LYS A 84 -16.19 1.53 -6.47
N LYS A 85 -16.42 1.27 -7.77
CA LYS A 85 -15.82 0.12 -8.47
C LYS A 85 -14.34 0.37 -8.71
N LEU A 86 -13.97 1.56 -9.19
CA LEU A 86 -12.57 1.94 -9.38
C LEU A 86 -11.79 1.91 -8.06
N HIS A 87 -12.33 2.50 -6.99
CA HIS A 87 -11.66 2.52 -5.68
C HIS A 87 -11.54 1.14 -5.01
N ARG A 88 -12.24 0.10 -5.50
CA ARG A 88 -11.99 -1.28 -5.06
C ARG A 88 -10.70 -1.88 -5.62
N PHE A 89 -10.13 -1.31 -6.68
CA PHE A 89 -8.81 -1.71 -7.16
C PHE A 89 -7.70 -1.41 -6.16
N VAL A 90 -7.96 -0.64 -5.09
CA VAL A 90 -7.00 -0.49 -3.99
C VAL A 90 -6.62 -1.83 -3.37
N TYR A 91 -7.55 -2.80 -3.32
CA TYR A 91 -7.23 -4.15 -2.83
C TYR A 91 -6.25 -4.87 -3.75
N LEU A 92 -6.42 -4.72 -5.08
CA LEU A 92 -5.48 -5.27 -6.05
C LEU A 92 -4.11 -4.57 -5.94
N ALA A 93 -4.08 -3.25 -5.78
CA ALA A 93 -2.84 -2.50 -5.57
C ALA A 93 -2.09 -2.99 -4.33
N VAL A 94 -2.79 -3.22 -3.21
CA VAL A 94 -2.17 -3.77 -1.99
C VAL A 94 -1.52 -5.13 -2.24
N VAL A 95 -2.19 -6.04 -2.96
CA VAL A 95 -1.61 -7.35 -3.30
C VAL A 95 -0.38 -7.19 -4.19
N LEU A 96 -0.45 -6.33 -5.22
CA LEU A 96 0.66 -6.09 -6.14
C LEU A 96 1.88 -5.48 -5.44
N ILE A 97 1.66 -4.49 -4.57
CA ILE A 97 2.75 -3.84 -3.80
C ILE A 97 3.37 -4.82 -2.80
N PHE A 98 2.56 -5.66 -2.17
CA PHE A 98 3.07 -6.71 -1.29
C PHE A 98 3.92 -7.73 -2.05
N PHE A 99 3.48 -8.11 -3.25
CA PHE A 99 4.23 -9.01 -4.13
C PHE A 99 5.55 -8.36 -4.61
N HIS A 100 5.49 -7.08 -5.01
CA HIS A 100 6.67 -6.29 -5.35
C HIS A 100 7.69 -6.30 -4.22
N TRP A 101 7.26 -6.04 -2.98
CA TRP A 101 8.12 -6.03 -1.82
C TRP A 101 8.77 -7.39 -1.55
N ILE A 102 8.02 -8.49 -1.63
CA ILE A 102 8.56 -9.85 -1.45
C ILE A 102 9.63 -10.16 -2.49
N LEU A 103 9.38 -9.81 -3.75
CA LEU A 103 10.26 -10.15 -4.85
C LEU A 103 11.51 -9.25 -4.90
N THR A 104 11.36 -7.95 -4.61
CA THR A 104 12.48 -6.99 -4.57
C THR A 104 13.31 -7.06 -3.31
N ALA A 105 12.86 -7.75 -2.27
CA ALA A 105 13.67 -8.05 -1.09
C ALA A 105 14.75 -9.10 -1.40
N PHE A 106 15.65 -8.78 -2.35
CA PHE A 106 16.79 -9.58 -2.77
C PHE A 106 17.93 -9.61 -1.72
N ASN A 107 17.55 -9.53 -0.44
CA ASN A 107 18.36 -9.89 0.71
C ASN A 107 17.45 -10.63 1.70
N ARG A 108 17.34 -11.96 1.54
CA ARG A 108 16.48 -12.84 2.37
C ARG A 108 16.69 -12.58 3.87
N THR A 109 17.91 -12.21 4.26
CA THR A 109 18.29 -11.85 5.63
C THR A 109 17.54 -10.62 6.12
N THR A 110 17.52 -9.54 5.33
CA THR A 110 16.83 -8.29 5.67
C THR A 110 15.32 -8.47 5.71
N ALA A 111 14.75 -9.21 4.75
CA ALA A 111 13.32 -9.54 4.71
C ALA A 111 12.88 -10.33 5.96
N THR A 112 13.65 -11.36 6.32
CA THR A 112 13.37 -12.21 7.49
C THR A 112 13.43 -11.40 8.79
N ILE A 113 14.39 -10.49 8.93
CA ILE A 113 14.52 -9.64 10.13
C ILE A 113 13.29 -8.75 10.30
N TYR A 114 12.85 -8.05 9.25
CA TYR A 114 11.67 -7.19 9.33
C TYR A 114 10.38 -7.99 9.58
N LEU A 115 10.26 -9.16 8.97
CA LEU A 115 9.11 -10.05 9.16
C LEU A 115 9.07 -10.61 10.59
N MET A 116 10.23 -10.94 11.17
CA MET A 116 10.35 -11.41 12.55
C MET A 116 9.95 -10.32 13.56
N ILE A 117 10.37 -9.06 13.32
CA ILE A 117 9.97 -7.91 14.14
C ILE A 117 8.45 -7.67 14.06
N LEU A 118 7.87 -7.72 12.86
CA LEU A 118 6.42 -7.58 12.65
C LEU A 118 5.63 -8.68 13.38
N CYS A 119 6.07 -9.95 13.26
CA CYS A 119 5.45 -11.06 13.98
C CYS A 119 5.53 -10.88 15.50
N LEU A 120 6.67 -10.42 16.03
CA LEU A 120 6.82 -10.17 17.48
C LEU A 120 5.83 -9.09 17.96
N ILE A 121 5.67 -8.00 17.21
CA ILE A 121 4.74 -6.92 17.55
C ILE A 121 3.28 -7.42 17.52
N GLU A 122 2.88 -8.18 16.50
CA GLU A 122 1.51 -8.71 16.40
C GLU A 122 1.23 -9.77 17.48
N VAL A 123 2.18 -10.65 17.79
CA VAL A 123 2.06 -11.61 18.90
C VAL A 123 1.91 -10.88 20.23
N TYR A 124 2.75 -9.87 20.49
CA TYR A 124 2.67 -9.05 21.70
C TYR A 124 1.32 -8.35 21.81
N ARG A 125 0.83 -7.78 20.70
CA ARG A 125 -0.48 -7.13 20.63
C ARG A 125 -1.62 -8.11 20.93
N ILE A 126 -1.64 -9.29 20.30
CA ILE A 126 -2.66 -10.32 20.51
C ILE A 126 -2.63 -10.80 21.97
N TRP A 127 -1.45 -10.98 22.54
CA TRP A 127 -1.27 -11.39 23.93
C TRP A 127 -1.80 -10.33 24.92
N MET A 128 -1.48 -9.06 24.70
CA MET A 128 -2.03 -7.93 25.48
C MET A 128 -3.54 -7.81 25.32
N SER A 129 -4.08 -7.99 24.11
CA SER A 129 -5.52 -8.00 23.87
C SER A 129 -6.23 -9.17 24.57
N ARG A 130 -5.60 -10.33 24.69
CA ARG A 130 -6.14 -11.49 25.44
C ARG A 130 -6.11 -11.28 26.96
N LYS A 131 -5.07 -10.66 27.52
CA LYS A 131 -5.02 -10.32 28.95
C LYS A 131 -6.14 -9.38 29.38
N LYS A 132 -6.50 -8.42 28.52
CA LYS A 132 -7.57 -7.46 28.78
C LYS A 132 -8.99 -8.06 28.71
N LEU A 133 -9.14 -9.28 28.20
CA LEU A 133 -10.41 -10.00 28.12
C LEU A 133 -10.63 -10.98 29.30
N LEU A 134 -9.60 -11.22 30.11
CA LEU A 134 -9.61 -12.15 31.24
C LEU A 134 -9.52 -11.45 32.61
N SER A 135 -9.53 -10.11 32.62
CA SER A 135 -9.66 -9.23 33.80
C SER A 135 -11.01 -8.52 33.77
#